data_AF-A0A6A6W7Y2-F1
#
_entry.id   AF-A0A6A6W7Y2-F1
#
_cell.length_a   1.000
_cell.length_b   1.000
_cell.length_c   1.000
_cell.angle_alpha   90.00
_cell.angle_beta   90.00
_cell.angle_gamma   90.00
#
_symmetry.space_group_name_H-M   'P 1'
#
loop_
_entity.id
_entity.type
_entity.pdbx_description
1 polymer ?
#
loop_
_entity_poly.entity_id
_entity_poly.type
_entity_poly.pdbx_seq_one_letter_code
_entity_poly.pdbx_strand_id
1 'polypeptide(L)'
;MMAWSPPSAPSRRRGIIPLLTFLIFVVYLEFLPHPSLDSWRRSVLHSTTKWTPADLPCAHLPGAEDVFVIVRTGATEVHHRLPIHLETTLHCVPDFAIFSDLEEEIQGLPVHDALDDLSEVALKEYPELDFYHDLHRYKAEGRNISALIETHGRQSSVRDKAWNLDKWKFLPLMSKAYAMRPSAKWYVVIEADTSILWSNILHWLNTLDPSEPMYIGGQTWGGAVKFGHGGSGIIISQPAMQMLVEKQARNIELFEKISGDDWAGDRALSVAFRKVGLQLTEAFPMIQGETPYTLDFTENHWCHPVVTYHHMPPNWIRRVWEFEQAWITSPHLANQTIYHRHMFDAFILPEIQSERLDWDNMSNDVQTPFHPPTIDHCRKLCEMNRKCMQWHFAPGSCRTNHVVRLGQAISPDFFPEQSLDTIGLSSPGPNLEDVESSLSDPNLDSSSSLDPSLDTIHHVERDSEDITKFLKSARPTSGWMLERITAFKERLGRCKKPWAGAYRFD
;
A
#
# COMPACT_ATOMS: atom_id res chain seq x y z
N MET A 1 -38.49 91.16 4.14
CA MET A 1 -39.27 89.91 4.11
C MET A 1 -38.49 88.91 3.28
N MET A 2 -37.77 87.99 3.91
CA MET A 2 -37.03 86.92 3.22
C MET A 2 -37.52 85.58 3.79
N ALA A 3 -37.92 84.71 2.87
CA ALA A 3 -38.62 83.46 3.13
C ALA A 3 -37.71 82.39 3.73
N TRP A 4 -38.29 81.62 4.66
CA TRP A 4 -37.73 80.42 5.24
C TRP A 4 -37.97 79.22 4.30
N SER A 5 -36.92 78.44 4.03
CA SER A 5 -37.00 77.12 3.37
C SER A 5 -36.56 76.03 4.37
N PRO A 6 -37.25 74.87 4.45
CA PRO A 6 -36.91 73.81 5.38
C PRO A 6 -35.77 72.91 4.85
N PRO A 7 -35.03 72.20 5.73
CA PRO A 7 -33.92 71.35 5.33
C PRO A 7 -34.40 69.99 4.78
N SER A 8 -33.76 69.56 3.69
CA SER A 8 -33.96 68.28 3.01
C SER A 8 -33.38 67.09 3.79
N ALA A 9 -34.13 65.99 3.85
CA ALA A 9 -33.73 64.71 4.45
C ALA A 9 -32.50 64.06 3.77
N PRO A 10 -31.64 63.35 4.51
CA PRO A 10 -30.45 62.71 3.95
C PRO A 10 -30.82 61.45 3.16
N SER A 11 -30.22 61.29 1.98
CA SER A 11 -30.49 60.19 1.06
C SER A 11 -29.92 58.86 1.59
N ARG A 12 -30.84 57.92 1.85
CA ARG A 12 -30.58 56.57 2.37
C ARG A 12 -29.96 55.60 1.34
N ARG A 13 -29.19 56.12 0.36
CA ARG A 13 -28.63 55.33 -0.76
C ARG A 13 -27.10 55.18 -0.76
N ARG A 14 -26.39 55.78 0.21
CA ARG A 14 -24.91 55.75 0.23
C ARG A 14 -24.26 54.56 0.94
N GLY A 15 -25.02 53.71 1.64
CA GLY A 15 -24.50 52.53 2.36
C GLY A 15 -24.61 51.19 1.64
N ILE A 16 -25.41 51.10 0.57
CA ILE A 16 -25.72 49.82 -0.09
C ILE A 16 -24.61 49.43 -1.09
N ILE A 17 -24.03 50.42 -1.77
CA ILE A 17 -22.99 50.22 -2.78
C ILE A 17 -21.70 49.60 -2.19
N PRO A 18 -21.10 50.11 -1.09
CA PRO A 18 -19.89 49.51 -0.53
C PRO A 18 -20.12 48.09 0.01
N LEU A 19 -21.33 47.80 0.51
CA LEU A 19 -21.67 46.49 1.06
C LEU A 19 -21.86 45.44 -0.05
N LEU A 20 -22.49 45.82 -1.17
CA LEU A 20 -22.59 44.98 -2.36
C LEU A 20 -21.24 44.75 -3.03
N THR A 21 -20.37 45.76 -3.11
CA THR A 21 -19.02 45.55 -3.65
C THR A 21 -18.16 44.67 -2.75
N PHE A 22 -18.32 44.76 -1.43
CA PHE A 22 -17.63 43.88 -0.48
C PHE A 22 -18.14 42.43 -0.59
N LEU A 23 -19.47 42.23 -0.66
CA LEU A 23 -20.05 40.91 -0.89
C LEU A 23 -19.66 40.31 -2.24
N ILE A 24 -19.66 41.11 -3.31
CA ILE A 24 -19.20 40.67 -4.64
C ILE A 24 -17.70 40.34 -4.58
N PHE A 25 -16.88 41.10 -3.86
CA PHE A 25 -15.46 40.81 -3.71
C PHE A 25 -15.20 39.54 -2.88
N VAL A 26 -15.94 39.31 -1.79
CA VAL A 26 -15.85 38.08 -0.98
C VAL A 26 -16.30 36.86 -1.78
N VAL A 27 -17.42 36.97 -2.51
CA VAL A 27 -17.89 35.91 -3.42
C VAL A 27 -16.86 35.70 -4.54
N TYR A 28 -16.34 36.77 -5.15
CA TYR A 28 -15.32 36.66 -6.19
C TYR A 28 -14.03 36.01 -5.67
N LEU A 29 -13.62 36.28 -4.42
CA LEU A 29 -12.48 35.60 -3.78
C LEU A 29 -12.75 34.12 -3.48
N GLU A 30 -13.99 33.72 -3.15
CA GLU A 30 -14.36 32.30 -3.02
C GLU A 30 -14.45 31.58 -4.37
N PHE A 31 -14.72 32.31 -5.46
CA PHE A 31 -14.82 31.78 -6.83
C PHE A 31 -13.58 32.02 -7.69
N LEU A 32 -12.52 32.67 -7.17
CA LEU A 32 -11.22 32.69 -7.84
C LEU A 32 -10.75 31.23 -7.96
N PRO A 33 -10.35 30.77 -9.15
CA PRO A 33 -9.78 29.45 -9.30
C PRO A 33 -8.50 29.40 -8.46
N HIS A 34 -8.57 28.82 -7.26
CA HIS A 34 -7.39 28.28 -6.63
C HIS A 34 -6.72 27.38 -7.67
N PRO A 35 -5.41 27.49 -7.92
CA PRO A 35 -4.74 26.56 -8.81
C PRO A 35 -5.15 25.16 -8.35
N SER A 36 -5.90 24.45 -9.19
CA SER A 36 -6.34 23.11 -8.83
C SER A 36 -5.10 22.31 -8.51
N LEU A 37 -5.16 21.40 -7.54
CA LEU A 37 -4.08 20.45 -7.27
C LEU A 37 -3.58 19.80 -8.58
N ASP A 38 -4.47 19.61 -9.57
CA ASP A 38 -4.13 19.16 -10.93
C ASP A 38 -3.26 20.12 -11.74
N SER A 39 -3.54 21.44 -11.71
CA SER A 39 -2.73 22.45 -12.40
C SER A 39 -1.33 22.57 -11.78
N TRP A 40 -1.24 22.50 -10.45
CA TRP A 40 0.01 22.49 -9.71
C TRP A 40 0.80 21.19 -9.92
N ARG A 41 0.13 20.02 -9.86
CA ARG A 41 0.71 18.70 -10.16
C ARG A 41 1.37 18.68 -11.54
N ARG A 42 0.68 19.17 -12.57
CA ARG A 42 1.24 19.21 -13.93
C ARG A 42 2.49 20.09 -14.02
N SER A 43 2.51 21.21 -13.31
CA SER A 43 3.67 22.12 -13.28
C SER A 43 4.87 21.52 -12.54
N VAL A 44 4.65 20.71 -11.50
CA VAL A 44 5.75 20.17 -10.69
C VAL A 44 6.28 18.84 -11.24
N LEU A 45 5.43 17.93 -11.71
CA LEU A 45 5.87 16.68 -12.37
C LEU A 45 6.65 16.91 -13.68
N HIS A 46 6.61 18.12 -14.26
CA HIS A 46 7.38 18.49 -15.46
C HIS A 46 8.56 19.42 -15.15
N SER A 47 8.84 19.74 -13.87
CA SER A 47 9.97 20.57 -13.50
C SER A 47 11.27 19.78 -13.59
N THR A 48 12.16 20.16 -14.51
CA THR A 48 13.48 19.53 -14.74
C THR A 48 14.59 20.13 -13.84
N THR A 49 14.22 20.76 -12.73
CA THR A 49 15.18 21.43 -11.84
C THR A 49 16.08 20.39 -11.21
N LYS A 50 17.40 20.45 -11.51
CA LYS A 50 18.41 19.63 -10.87
C LYS A 50 18.70 20.22 -9.48
N TRP A 51 18.20 19.57 -8.44
CA TRP A 51 18.52 19.90 -7.05
C TRP A 51 19.81 19.22 -6.64
N THR A 52 20.69 19.93 -5.92
CA THR A 52 21.71 19.24 -5.11
C THR A 52 21.08 18.77 -3.81
N PRO A 53 21.61 17.74 -3.12
CA PRO A 53 21.02 17.23 -1.87
C PRO A 53 20.83 18.33 -0.81
N ALA A 54 21.77 19.28 -0.71
CA ALA A 54 21.69 20.39 0.23
C ALA A 54 20.62 21.44 -0.13
N ASP A 55 20.25 21.55 -1.41
CA ASP A 55 19.26 22.54 -1.86
C ASP A 55 17.82 22.00 -1.76
N LEU A 56 17.65 20.73 -1.37
CA LEU A 56 16.33 20.13 -1.30
C LEU A 56 15.48 20.81 -0.21
N PRO A 57 14.22 21.15 -0.52
CA PRO A 57 13.31 21.78 0.44
C PRO A 57 13.12 20.97 1.74
N CYS A 58 13.23 19.64 1.65
CA CYS A 58 13.11 18.71 2.77
C CYS A 58 14.37 18.57 3.65
N ALA A 59 15.54 18.99 3.18
CA ALA A 59 16.82 18.69 3.83
C ALA A 59 17.03 19.43 5.16
N HIS A 60 16.29 20.52 5.37
CA HIS A 60 16.42 21.40 6.55
C HIS A 60 15.14 21.46 7.39
N LEU A 61 14.28 20.45 7.28
CA LEU A 61 13.07 20.40 8.09
C LEU A 61 13.42 20.23 9.58
N PRO A 62 12.82 21.02 10.48
CA PRO A 62 13.13 20.96 11.91
C PRO A 62 12.89 19.56 12.51
N GLY A 63 13.81 19.11 13.37
CA GLY A 63 13.72 17.81 14.04
C GLY A 63 14.33 16.65 13.24
N ALA A 64 14.82 16.89 12.02
CA ALA A 64 15.51 15.88 11.22
C ALA A 64 16.76 15.34 11.94
N GLU A 65 17.47 16.19 12.67
CA GLU A 65 18.67 15.86 13.45
C GLU A 65 18.40 14.94 14.65
N ASP A 66 17.15 14.81 15.07
CA ASP A 66 16.73 13.99 16.21
C ASP A 66 16.38 12.54 15.80
N VAL A 67 16.36 12.26 14.48
CA VAL A 67 15.88 11.01 13.91
C VAL A 67 17.01 10.24 13.25
N PHE A 68 17.17 8.97 13.64
CA PHE A 68 18.01 8.02 12.94
C PHE A 68 17.15 7.06 12.12
N VAL A 69 17.29 7.08 10.79
CA VAL A 69 16.54 6.20 9.89
C VAL A 69 17.32 4.91 9.66
N ILE A 70 16.65 3.78 9.88
CA ILE A 70 17.20 2.46 9.65
C ILE A 70 16.50 1.87 8.42
N VAL A 71 17.25 1.67 7.35
CA VAL A 71 16.76 1.03 6.12
C VAL A 71 17.11 -0.45 6.16
N ARG A 72 16.10 -1.29 6.24
CA ARG A 72 16.21 -2.75 6.26
C ARG A 72 15.90 -3.34 4.89
N THR A 73 16.65 -4.34 4.48
CA THR A 73 16.52 -4.97 3.15
C THR A 73 17.12 -6.39 3.16
N GLY A 74 16.80 -7.24 2.19
CA GLY A 74 17.54 -8.48 1.94
C GLY A 74 18.65 -8.33 0.88
N ALA A 75 19.70 -9.15 0.95
CA ALA A 75 20.81 -9.14 -0.02
C ALA A 75 20.33 -9.48 -1.44
N THR A 76 19.25 -10.27 -1.54
CA THR A 76 18.62 -10.66 -2.80
C THR A 76 17.78 -9.54 -3.42
N GLU A 77 17.47 -8.47 -2.69
CA GLU A 77 16.61 -7.38 -3.15
C GLU A 77 17.23 -5.98 -3.10
N VAL A 78 18.30 -5.80 -2.33
CA VAL A 78 18.87 -4.50 -2.05
C VAL A 78 19.25 -3.74 -3.33
N HIS A 79 19.81 -4.44 -4.32
CA HIS A 79 20.22 -3.84 -5.60
C HIS A 79 19.07 -3.25 -6.43
N HIS A 80 17.83 -3.71 -6.21
CA HIS A 80 16.66 -3.21 -6.95
C HIS A 80 15.73 -2.32 -6.12
N ARG A 81 15.76 -2.43 -4.77
CA ARG A 81 14.91 -1.65 -3.87
C ARG A 81 15.59 -0.43 -3.28
N LEU A 82 16.87 -0.51 -2.92
CA LEU A 82 17.58 0.58 -2.24
C LEU A 82 17.86 1.80 -3.13
N PRO A 83 18.29 1.69 -4.40
CA PRO A 83 18.76 2.84 -5.18
C PRO A 83 17.79 4.02 -5.24
N ILE A 84 16.48 3.74 -5.25
CA ILE A 84 15.48 4.81 -5.29
C ILE A 84 15.55 5.75 -4.09
N HIS A 85 15.86 5.23 -2.91
CA HIS A 85 15.96 6.03 -1.69
C HIS A 85 17.18 6.94 -1.70
N LEU A 86 18.27 6.47 -2.31
CA LEU A 86 19.52 7.23 -2.49
C LEU A 86 19.36 8.41 -3.45
N GLU A 87 18.33 8.38 -4.30
CA GLU A 87 17.97 9.45 -5.22
C GLU A 87 16.79 10.30 -4.74
N THR A 88 16.16 9.94 -3.60
CA THR A 88 14.93 10.57 -3.11
C THR A 88 14.99 10.84 -1.60
N THR A 89 14.29 10.05 -0.78
CA THR A 89 14.06 10.29 0.65
C THR A 89 15.35 10.46 1.44
N LEU A 90 16.38 9.66 1.17
CA LEU A 90 17.63 9.70 1.96
C LEU A 90 18.51 10.92 1.66
N HIS A 91 18.21 11.70 0.62
CA HIS A 91 18.83 13.03 0.49
C HIS A 91 18.28 14.03 1.52
N CYS A 92 17.07 13.81 2.04
CA CYS A 92 16.45 14.65 3.07
C CYS A 92 16.84 14.23 4.49
N VAL A 93 17.32 13.00 4.67
CA VAL A 93 17.58 12.38 5.97
C VAL A 93 19.05 12.58 6.33
N PRO A 94 19.38 13.34 7.39
CA PRO A 94 20.77 13.66 7.72
C PRO A 94 21.53 12.48 8.33
N ASP A 95 20.83 11.52 8.94
CA ASP A 95 21.44 10.39 9.65
C ASP A 95 20.66 9.09 9.42
N PHE A 96 21.33 8.13 8.77
CA PHE A 96 20.75 6.83 8.46
C PHE A 96 21.80 5.72 8.40
N ALA A 97 21.35 4.48 8.47
CA ALA A 97 22.15 3.29 8.18
C ALA A 97 21.31 2.25 7.43
N ILE A 98 22.00 1.44 6.63
CA ILE A 98 21.40 0.40 5.81
C ILE A 98 21.84 -0.95 6.35
N PHE A 99 20.89 -1.83 6.61
CA PHE A 99 21.14 -3.15 7.17
C PHE A 99 20.53 -4.25 6.29
N SER A 100 21.30 -5.31 6.06
CA SER A 100 20.88 -6.49 5.33
C SER A 100 21.30 -7.79 6.01
N ASP A 101 21.07 -8.92 5.35
CA ASP A 101 21.56 -10.25 5.75
C ASP A 101 22.93 -10.57 5.12
N LEU A 102 23.59 -9.55 4.57
CA LEU A 102 24.93 -9.62 4.03
C LEU A 102 25.59 -8.24 4.04
N GLU A 103 26.85 -8.18 4.46
CA GLU A 103 27.65 -6.97 4.33
C GLU A 103 27.95 -6.67 2.85
N GLU A 104 27.67 -5.47 2.36
CA GLU A 104 27.94 -5.06 0.97
C GLU A 104 28.26 -3.55 0.90
N GLU A 105 28.63 -3.07 -0.29
CA GLU A 105 28.71 -1.64 -0.60
C GLU A 105 27.83 -1.36 -1.82
N ILE A 106 26.90 -0.42 -1.69
CA ILE A 106 25.98 -0.05 -2.77
C ILE A 106 26.05 1.45 -3.02
N GLN A 107 26.45 1.82 -4.24
CA GLN A 107 26.67 3.21 -4.64
C GLN A 107 27.59 3.99 -3.67
N GLY A 108 28.62 3.33 -3.12
CA GLY A 108 29.56 3.93 -2.18
C GLY A 108 29.08 4.00 -0.73
N LEU A 109 27.89 3.48 -0.42
CA LEU A 109 27.36 3.42 0.93
C LEU A 109 27.48 2.01 1.51
N PRO A 110 27.91 1.90 2.78
CA PRO A 110 27.98 0.60 3.45
C PRO A 110 26.57 0.05 3.72
N VAL A 111 26.41 -1.24 3.42
CA VAL A 111 25.28 -2.06 3.85
C VAL A 111 25.82 -3.00 4.93
N HIS A 112 25.32 -2.84 6.15
CA HIS A 112 25.80 -3.58 7.31
C HIS A 112 25.10 -4.94 7.40
N ASP A 113 25.86 -6.00 7.73
CA ASP A 113 25.28 -7.29 8.06
C ASP A 113 24.58 -7.21 9.42
N ALA A 114 23.29 -7.50 9.45
CA ALA A 114 22.51 -7.53 10.68
C ALA A 114 22.71 -8.83 11.47
N LEU A 115 23.29 -9.88 10.88
CA LEU A 115 23.34 -11.24 11.42
C LEU A 115 24.77 -11.71 11.75
N ASP A 116 25.78 -10.87 11.59
CA ASP A 116 27.20 -11.19 11.79
C ASP A 116 27.61 -11.42 13.27
N ASP A 117 26.72 -11.14 14.22
CA ASP A 117 26.92 -11.35 15.66
C ASP A 117 26.02 -12.42 16.28
N LEU A 118 25.32 -13.21 15.46
CA LEU A 118 24.56 -14.38 15.94
C LEU A 118 25.50 -15.42 16.56
N SER A 119 25.03 -16.07 17.63
CA SER A 119 25.78 -17.11 18.32
C SER A 119 26.00 -18.34 17.44
N GLU A 120 27.11 -19.05 17.67
CA GLU A 120 27.35 -20.33 16.99
C GLU A 120 26.25 -21.36 17.27
N VAL A 121 25.54 -21.23 18.40
CA VAL A 121 24.42 -22.11 18.75
C VAL A 121 23.25 -21.82 17.82
N ALA A 122 22.86 -20.54 17.68
CA ALA A 122 21.78 -20.15 16.77
C ALA A 122 22.08 -20.60 15.33
N LEU A 123 23.28 -20.32 14.82
CA LEU A 123 23.70 -20.69 13.47
C LEU A 123 23.65 -22.21 13.20
N LYS A 124 23.78 -23.06 14.23
CA LYS A 124 23.72 -24.52 14.09
C LYS A 124 22.33 -25.10 14.33
N GLU A 125 21.53 -24.48 15.20
CA GLU A 125 20.24 -25.02 15.64
C GLU A 125 19.10 -24.71 14.65
N TYR A 126 19.16 -23.56 13.96
CA TYR A 126 18.07 -23.06 13.14
C TYR A 126 18.34 -23.25 11.63
N PRO A 127 17.65 -24.18 10.94
CA PRO A 127 17.90 -24.49 9.53
C PRO A 127 17.68 -23.32 8.58
N GLU A 128 16.84 -22.34 8.94
CA GLU A 128 16.65 -21.14 8.11
C GLU A 128 17.92 -20.28 7.96
N LEU A 129 18.89 -20.41 8.88
CA LEU A 129 20.20 -19.75 8.79
C LEU A 129 21.14 -20.44 7.78
N ASP A 130 20.79 -21.59 7.21
CA ASP A 130 21.53 -22.18 6.09
C ASP A 130 21.56 -21.24 4.89
N PHE A 131 20.48 -20.47 4.67
CA PHE A 131 20.42 -19.51 3.57
C PHE A 131 21.41 -18.35 3.77
N TYR A 132 21.68 -17.96 5.01
CA TYR A 132 22.71 -16.96 5.34
C TYR A 132 24.11 -17.47 4.93
N HIS A 133 24.42 -18.74 5.21
CA HIS A 133 25.66 -19.36 4.74
C HIS A 133 25.74 -19.45 3.21
N ASP A 134 24.63 -19.69 2.53
CA ASP A 134 24.57 -19.66 1.06
C ASP A 134 24.90 -18.27 0.50
N LEU A 135 24.34 -17.19 1.09
CA LEU A 135 24.63 -15.81 0.68
C LEU A 135 26.12 -15.48 0.81
N HIS A 136 26.73 -15.79 1.96
CA HIS A 136 28.17 -15.56 2.20
C HIS A 136 29.06 -16.37 1.27
N ARG A 137 28.70 -17.63 0.98
CA ARG A 137 29.42 -18.46 0.00
C ARG A 137 29.36 -17.85 -1.40
N TYR A 138 28.18 -17.41 -1.84
CA TYR A 138 28.01 -16.77 -3.15
C TYR A 138 28.83 -15.48 -3.26
N LYS A 139 28.82 -14.65 -2.22
CA LYS A 139 29.66 -13.45 -2.14
C LYS A 139 31.15 -13.78 -2.26
N ALA A 140 31.63 -14.77 -1.50
CA ALA A 140 33.02 -15.21 -1.52
C ALA A 140 33.46 -15.76 -2.89
N GLU A 141 32.52 -16.40 -3.61
CA GLU A 141 32.74 -16.90 -4.98
C GLU A 141 32.63 -15.79 -6.06
N GLY A 142 32.33 -14.54 -5.69
CA GLY A 142 32.14 -13.43 -6.62
C GLY A 142 30.89 -13.59 -7.51
N ARG A 143 29.91 -14.38 -7.05
CA ARG A 143 28.69 -14.68 -7.82
C ARG A 143 27.64 -13.60 -7.60
N ASN A 144 26.83 -13.37 -8.64
CA ASN A 144 25.71 -12.45 -8.53
C ASN A 144 24.63 -13.05 -7.61
N ILE A 145 24.43 -12.44 -6.44
CA ILE A 145 23.42 -12.82 -5.45
C ILE A 145 22.01 -12.57 -5.97
N SER A 146 21.81 -11.52 -6.77
CA SER A 146 20.52 -11.27 -7.42
C SER A 146 20.16 -12.43 -8.36
N ALA A 147 21.15 -13.15 -8.89
CA ALA A 147 20.93 -14.32 -9.73
C ALA A 147 20.43 -15.55 -8.97
N LEU A 148 20.51 -15.60 -7.62
CA LEU A 148 19.84 -16.64 -6.80
C LEU A 148 18.32 -16.63 -7.02
N ILE A 149 17.76 -15.44 -7.31
CA ILE A 149 16.35 -15.29 -7.67
C ILE A 149 16.15 -15.61 -9.16
N GLU A 150 17.02 -15.09 -10.04
CA GLU A 150 16.84 -15.19 -11.50
C GLU A 150 17.02 -16.61 -12.06
N THR A 151 17.98 -17.39 -11.54
CA THR A 151 18.22 -18.79 -11.97
C THR A 151 17.18 -19.78 -11.45
N HIS A 152 16.36 -19.39 -10.47
CA HIS A 152 15.31 -20.22 -9.86
C HIS A 152 13.90 -19.65 -10.05
N GLY A 153 13.73 -18.79 -11.06
CA GLY A 153 12.43 -18.21 -11.42
C GLY A 153 11.31 -19.24 -11.34
N ARG A 154 10.42 -19.05 -10.36
CA ARG A 154 9.23 -19.87 -10.03
C ARG A 154 9.38 -21.03 -9.04
N GLN A 155 10.50 -21.25 -8.36
CA GLN A 155 10.47 -22.08 -7.14
C GLN A 155 10.15 -21.19 -5.93
N SER A 156 9.02 -21.47 -5.27
CA SER A 156 8.65 -20.84 -3.98
C SER A 156 9.79 -20.89 -2.96
N SER A 157 10.64 -21.94 -3.03
CA SER A 157 11.70 -22.24 -2.07
C SER A 157 12.72 -21.13 -1.80
N VAL A 158 13.20 -20.37 -2.80
CA VAL A 158 14.23 -19.33 -2.55
C VAL A 158 13.61 -18.09 -1.91
N ARG A 159 12.43 -17.68 -2.39
CA ARG A 159 11.67 -16.58 -1.78
C ARG A 159 11.25 -16.93 -0.35
N ASP A 160 10.81 -18.17 -0.13
CA ASP A 160 10.45 -18.67 1.20
C ASP A 160 11.68 -18.70 2.13
N LYS A 161 12.85 -19.13 1.63
CA LYS A 161 14.12 -19.07 2.37
C LYS A 161 14.53 -17.65 2.74
N ALA A 162 14.48 -16.72 1.79
CA ALA A 162 14.81 -15.31 2.03
C ALA A 162 13.85 -14.69 3.06
N TRP A 163 12.55 -14.98 2.96
CA TRP A 163 11.55 -14.56 3.93
C TRP A 163 11.80 -15.17 5.33
N ASN A 164 12.11 -16.46 5.40
CA ASN A 164 12.39 -17.14 6.66
C ASN A 164 13.67 -16.63 7.32
N LEU A 165 14.67 -16.20 6.54
CA LEU A 165 15.87 -15.55 7.06
C LEU A 165 15.58 -14.13 7.55
N ASP A 166 14.71 -13.39 6.86
CA ASP A 166 14.41 -11.99 7.13
C ASP A 166 13.97 -11.73 8.59
N LYS A 167 13.24 -12.68 9.20
CA LYS A 167 12.78 -12.57 10.60
C LYS A 167 13.93 -12.38 11.60
N TRP A 168 15.12 -12.91 11.30
CA TRP A 168 16.28 -12.86 12.19
C TRP A 168 16.91 -11.48 12.30
N LYS A 169 16.68 -10.60 11.30
CA LYS A 169 17.33 -9.28 11.27
C LYS A 169 16.81 -8.32 12.33
N PHE A 170 15.55 -8.46 12.77
CA PHE A 170 14.89 -7.44 13.60
C PHE A 170 15.63 -7.14 14.90
N LEU A 171 15.91 -8.14 15.74
CA LEU A 171 16.50 -7.93 17.06
C LEU A 171 17.99 -7.51 17.03
N PRO A 172 18.91 -8.20 16.33
CA PRO A 172 20.32 -7.79 16.30
C PRO A 172 20.50 -6.42 15.65
N LEU A 173 19.72 -6.09 14.61
CA LEU A 173 19.72 -4.75 14.01
C LEU A 173 19.42 -3.64 15.03
N MET A 174 18.47 -3.84 15.96
CA MET A 174 18.18 -2.83 17.00
C MET A 174 19.41 -2.52 17.86
N SER A 175 20.14 -3.56 18.27
CA SER A 175 21.37 -3.40 19.05
C SER A 175 22.46 -2.67 18.27
N LYS A 176 22.66 -3.00 16.99
CA LYS A 176 23.63 -2.34 16.12
C LYS A 176 23.27 -0.88 15.88
N ALA A 177 22.01 -0.59 15.55
CA ALA A 177 21.54 0.77 15.32
C ALA A 177 21.67 1.66 16.57
N TYR A 178 21.34 1.13 17.75
CA TYR A 178 21.55 1.84 19.01
C TYR A 178 23.03 2.13 19.27
N ALA A 179 23.92 1.17 19.02
CA ALA A 179 25.36 1.37 19.17
C ALA A 179 25.92 2.45 18.23
N MET A 180 25.39 2.55 17.00
CA MET A 180 25.79 3.58 16.03
C MET A 180 25.34 4.99 16.43
N ARG A 181 24.12 5.10 16.99
CA ARG A 181 23.49 6.38 17.33
C ARG A 181 22.74 6.32 18.67
N PRO A 182 23.43 6.19 19.81
CA PRO A 182 22.77 6.04 21.11
C PRO A 182 22.03 7.31 21.58
N SER A 183 22.35 8.47 20.99
CA SER A 183 21.78 9.77 21.32
C SER A 183 20.60 10.18 20.42
N ALA A 184 20.26 9.40 19.40
CA ALA A 184 19.10 9.69 18.56
C ALA A 184 17.83 9.65 19.40
N LYS A 185 16.94 10.63 19.27
CA LYS A 185 15.68 10.66 20.03
C LYS A 185 14.68 9.64 19.49
N TRP A 186 14.73 9.40 18.19
CA TRP A 186 13.84 8.50 17.46
C TRP A 186 14.61 7.59 16.51
N TYR A 187 14.27 6.31 16.53
CA TYR A 187 14.70 5.33 15.54
C TYR A 187 13.50 5.03 14.64
N VAL A 188 13.64 5.30 13.34
CA VAL A 188 12.60 5.02 12.34
C VAL A 188 13.08 3.88 11.46
N VAL A 189 12.49 2.70 11.64
CA VAL A 189 12.81 1.51 10.87
C VAL A 189 11.87 1.43 9.68
N ILE A 190 12.41 1.29 8.47
CA ILE A 190 11.65 1.07 7.23
C ILE A 190 12.27 -0.03 6.40
N GLU A 191 11.48 -0.65 5.52
CA GLU A 191 11.99 -1.51 4.46
C GLU A 191 12.34 -0.72 3.20
N ALA A 192 13.19 -1.28 2.35
CA ALA A 192 13.63 -0.62 1.11
C ALA A 192 12.49 -0.40 0.09
N ASP A 193 11.31 -1.00 0.25
CA ASP A 193 10.10 -0.71 -0.53
C ASP A 193 9.03 0.07 0.26
N THR A 194 9.45 0.79 1.31
CA THR A 194 8.58 1.66 2.11
C THR A 194 8.80 3.12 1.76
N SER A 195 7.75 3.81 1.31
CA SER A 195 7.79 5.27 1.11
C SER A 195 7.54 5.97 2.45
N ILE A 196 8.30 7.02 2.75
CA ILE A 196 8.07 7.91 3.90
C ILE A 196 7.65 9.29 3.37
N LEU A 197 6.67 9.93 4.01
CA LEU A 197 6.49 11.38 3.89
C LEU A 197 7.28 12.06 5.01
N TRP A 198 8.49 12.51 4.68
CA TRP A 198 9.48 13.01 5.63
C TRP A 198 8.98 14.22 6.42
N SER A 199 8.28 15.14 5.78
CA SER A 199 7.69 16.31 6.43
C SER A 199 6.62 15.94 7.46
N ASN A 200 5.79 14.94 7.15
CA ASN A 200 4.75 14.47 8.05
C ASN A 200 5.31 13.73 9.25
N ILE A 201 6.31 12.85 9.06
CA ILE A 201 6.91 12.13 10.19
C ILE A 201 7.61 13.10 11.15
N LEU A 202 8.38 14.07 10.65
CA LEU A 202 9.04 15.07 11.50
C LEU A 202 8.04 15.94 12.25
N HIS A 203 6.98 16.39 11.56
CA HIS A 203 5.91 17.14 12.21
C HIS A 203 5.27 16.32 13.33
N TRP A 204 5.00 15.03 13.10
CA TRP A 204 4.39 14.15 14.10
C TRP A 204 5.29 13.93 15.31
N LEU A 205 6.55 13.57 15.09
CA LEU A 205 7.51 13.31 16.16
C LEU A 205 7.73 14.53 17.05
N ASN A 206 7.66 15.74 16.49
CA ASN A 206 7.73 16.99 17.26
C ASN A 206 6.50 17.23 18.16
N THR A 207 5.43 16.44 18.04
CA THR A 207 4.27 16.49 18.95
C THR A 207 4.37 15.49 20.12
N LEU A 208 5.36 14.60 20.09
CA LEU A 208 5.54 13.53 21.07
C LEU A 208 6.69 13.88 22.03
N ASP A 209 6.64 13.34 23.25
CA ASP A 209 7.74 13.46 24.21
C ASP A 209 8.78 12.34 23.96
N PRO A 210 9.98 12.65 23.45
CA PRO A 210 10.99 11.64 23.15
C PRO A 210 11.57 10.95 24.40
N SER A 211 11.28 11.46 25.61
CA SER A 211 11.70 10.84 26.87
C SER A 211 10.76 9.73 27.36
N GLU A 212 9.58 9.60 26.76
CA GLU A 212 8.63 8.52 27.06
C GLU A 212 8.96 7.26 26.24
N PRO A 213 9.03 6.06 26.85
CA PRO A 213 9.36 4.84 26.14
C PRO A 213 8.20 4.38 25.25
N MET A 214 8.37 4.53 23.93
CA MET A 214 7.39 4.21 22.91
C MET A 214 7.93 3.22 21.87
N TYR A 215 7.11 2.23 21.55
CA TYR A 215 7.20 1.35 20.39
C TYR A 215 5.93 1.55 19.56
N ILE A 216 6.05 2.17 18.38
CA ILE A 216 4.94 2.66 17.57
C ILE A 216 4.96 1.97 16.21
N GLY A 217 3.79 1.57 15.69
CA GLY A 217 3.67 0.94 14.38
C GLY A 217 2.23 0.76 13.91
N GLY A 218 2.05 0.47 12.62
CA GLY A 218 0.75 0.10 12.05
C GLY A 218 0.35 -1.28 12.58
N GLN A 219 -0.71 -1.34 13.38
CA GLN A 219 -1.06 -2.55 14.11
C GLN A 219 -1.56 -3.67 13.18
N THR A 220 -1.07 -4.87 13.46
CA THR A 220 -1.54 -6.14 12.90
C THR A 220 -1.60 -7.21 14.00
N TRP A 221 -2.08 -8.40 13.66
CA TRP A 221 -2.35 -9.48 14.61
C TRP A 221 -1.78 -10.82 14.16
N GLY A 222 -1.21 -11.55 15.13
CA GLY A 222 -0.71 -12.91 14.97
C GLY A 222 -1.17 -13.73 16.16
N GLY A 223 -2.28 -14.45 15.99
CA GLY A 223 -3.03 -15.01 17.11
C GLY A 223 -3.50 -13.90 18.07
N ALA A 224 -3.22 -14.04 19.36
CA ALA A 224 -3.55 -13.04 20.37
C ALA A 224 -2.52 -11.88 20.47
N VAL A 225 -1.41 -11.94 19.73
CA VAL A 225 -0.35 -10.93 19.81
C VAL A 225 -0.65 -9.81 18.82
N LYS A 226 -0.81 -8.60 19.34
CA LYS A 226 -0.80 -7.35 18.57
C LYS A 226 0.64 -6.86 18.41
N PHE A 227 1.04 -6.53 17.19
CA PHE A 227 2.38 -6.05 16.85
C PHE A 227 2.34 -5.03 15.71
N GLY A 228 3.38 -4.21 15.58
CA GLY A 228 3.51 -3.27 14.49
C GLY A 228 4.05 -3.99 13.25
N HIS A 229 3.35 -3.90 12.13
CA HIS A 229 3.76 -4.53 10.87
C HIS A 229 5.12 -3.97 10.41
N GLY A 230 6.10 -4.86 10.27
CA GLY A 230 7.51 -4.49 10.03
C GLY A 230 7.73 -3.70 8.75
N GLY A 231 7.09 -4.14 7.67
CA GLY A 231 7.17 -3.47 6.37
C GLY A 231 6.51 -2.09 6.35
N SER A 232 5.44 -1.87 7.12
CA SER A 232 4.79 -0.55 7.17
C SER A 232 5.69 0.53 7.75
N GLY A 233 6.69 0.14 8.55
CA GLY A 233 7.54 1.02 9.30
C GLY A 233 7.25 0.99 10.80
N ILE A 234 8.29 1.15 11.60
CA ILE A 234 8.26 1.11 13.05
C ILE A 234 9.02 2.32 13.59
N ILE A 235 8.48 2.97 14.62
CA ILE A 235 9.14 4.08 15.32
C ILE A 235 9.41 3.66 16.76
N ILE A 236 10.64 3.85 17.21
CA ILE A 236 11.07 3.50 18.57
C ILE A 236 11.71 4.75 19.18
N SER A 237 11.22 5.19 20.34
CA SER A 237 11.86 6.26 21.11
C SER A 237 13.21 5.80 21.67
N GLN A 238 14.14 6.71 21.92
CA GLN A 238 15.43 6.41 22.56
C GLN A 238 15.33 5.53 23.82
N PRO A 239 14.52 5.86 24.84
CA PRO A 239 14.45 5.06 26.06
C PRO A 239 13.90 3.65 25.80
N ALA A 240 12.93 3.49 24.89
CA ALA A 240 12.43 2.18 24.50
C ALA A 240 13.51 1.32 23.82
N MET A 241 14.30 1.94 22.92
CA MET A 241 15.43 1.26 22.27
C MET A 241 16.46 0.81 23.31
N GLN A 242 16.87 1.71 24.20
CA GLN A 242 17.82 1.42 25.26
C GLN A 242 17.36 0.26 26.15
N MET A 243 16.10 0.28 26.60
CA MET A 243 15.52 -0.79 27.41
C MET A 243 15.62 -2.15 26.70
N LEU A 244 15.28 -2.21 25.40
CA LEU A 244 15.33 -3.42 24.60
C LEU A 244 16.76 -3.96 24.50
N VAL A 245 17.73 -3.13 24.09
CA VAL A 245 19.10 -3.56 23.83
C VAL A 245 19.84 -3.93 25.12
N GLU A 246 19.58 -3.26 26.25
CA GLU A 246 20.11 -3.64 27.56
C GLU A 246 19.53 -4.97 28.05
N LYS A 247 18.30 -5.30 27.67
CA LYS A 247 17.69 -6.59 27.98
C LYS A 247 18.28 -7.69 27.11
N GLN A 248 18.50 -7.42 25.83
CA GLN A 248 19.14 -8.33 24.88
C GLN A 248 20.59 -8.65 25.30
N ALA A 249 21.39 -7.64 25.63
CA ALA A 249 22.79 -7.81 26.04
C ALA A 249 22.97 -8.68 27.30
N ARG A 250 21.96 -8.72 28.17
CA ARG A 250 21.96 -9.58 29.38
C ARG A 250 21.54 -11.03 29.10
N ASN A 251 20.90 -11.29 27.97
CA ASN A 251 20.38 -12.63 27.64
C ASN A 251 20.19 -12.77 26.12
N ILE A 252 21.32 -12.93 25.41
CA ILE A 252 21.35 -13.07 23.94
C ILE A 252 20.59 -14.34 23.52
N GLU A 253 20.82 -15.47 24.21
CA GLU A 253 20.15 -16.75 23.94
C GLU A 253 18.62 -16.64 23.95
N LEU A 254 18.04 -15.89 24.90
CA LEU A 254 16.60 -15.66 24.93
C LEU A 254 16.11 -14.89 23.69
N PHE A 255 16.88 -13.90 23.23
CA PHE A 255 16.48 -13.06 22.09
C PHE A 255 16.63 -13.80 20.77
N GLU A 256 17.70 -14.59 20.61
CA GLU A 256 17.86 -15.51 19.48
C GLU A 256 16.71 -16.53 19.44
N LYS A 257 16.35 -17.10 20.60
CA LYS A 257 15.20 -17.99 20.71
C LYS A 257 13.87 -17.31 20.36
N ILE A 258 13.69 -16.03 20.73
CA ILE A 258 12.50 -15.25 20.33
C ILE A 258 12.42 -15.12 18.80
N SER A 259 13.55 -14.84 18.12
CA SER A 259 13.59 -14.79 16.65
C SER A 259 13.34 -16.16 16.02
N GLY A 260 13.98 -17.20 16.55
CA GLY A 260 13.91 -18.56 16.00
C GLY A 260 12.53 -19.20 16.14
N ASP A 261 11.86 -19.02 17.29
CA ASP A 261 10.56 -19.63 17.57
C ASP A 261 9.37 -18.87 16.95
N ASP A 262 9.58 -17.64 16.48
CA ASP A 262 8.53 -16.87 15.79
C ASP A 262 8.55 -17.12 14.28
N TRP A 263 7.39 -16.92 13.64
CA TRP A 263 7.24 -17.03 12.19
C TRP A 263 7.46 -15.68 11.49
N ALA A 264 7.40 -14.57 12.23
CA ALA A 264 7.63 -13.23 11.70
C ALA A 264 8.49 -12.39 12.65
N GLY A 265 9.45 -11.66 12.10
CA GLY A 265 10.42 -10.91 12.90
C GLY A 265 9.85 -9.65 13.55
N ASP A 266 8.81 -9.05 12.96
CA ASP A 266 8.09 -7.93 13.55
C ASP A 266 7.23 -8.35 14.75
N ARG A 267 6.64 -9.54 14.70
CA ARG A 267 6.03 -10.20 15.86
C ARG A 267 7.07 -10.55 16.91
N ALA A 268 8.23 -11.09 16.53
CA ALA A 268 9.36 -11.35 17.43
C ALA A 268 9.82 -10.07 18.15
N LEU A 269 9.93 -8.95 17.43
CA LEU A 269 10.25 -7.64 17.99
C LEU A 269 9.21 -7.19 19.03
N SER A 270 7.91 -7.34 18.76
CA SER A 270 6.85 -7.04 19.74
C SER A 270 6.94 -7.94 20.97
N VAL A 271 7.23 -9.25 20.79
CA VAL A 271 7.46 -10.18 21.91
C VAL A 271 8.66 -9.75 22.75
N ALA A 272 9.74 -9.27 22.11
CA ALA A 272 10.92 -8.76 22.80
C ALA A 272 10.63 -7.46 23.57
N PHE A 273 9.89 -6.51 23.01
CA PHE A 273 9.45 -5.30 23.72
C PHE A 273 8.58 -5.62 24.94
N ARG A 274 7.74 -6.66 24.89
CA ARG A 274 6.99 -7.13 26.07
C ARG A 274 7.90 -7.65 27.18
N LYS A 275 9.11 -8.15 26.87
CA LYS A 275 10.09 -8.54 27.90
C LYS A 275 10.64 -7.37 28.70
N VAL A 276 10.44 -6.14 28.22
CA VAL A 276 10.80 -4.89 28.90
C VAL A 276 9.57 -4.06 29.29
N GLY A 277 8.38 -4.67 29.27
CA GLY A 277 7.15 -4.04 29.73
C GLY A 277 6.50 -3.08 28.72
N LEU A 278 6.97 -3.05 27.48
CA LEU A 278 6.42 -2.17 26.44
C LEU A 278 5.43 -2.91 25.54
N GLN A 279 4.37 -2.21 25.16
CA GLN A 279 3.35 -2.66 24.22
C GLN A 279 3.34 -1.76 22.99
N LEU A 280 2.75 -2.26 21.90
CA LEU A 280 2.57 -1.47 20.69
C LEU A 280 1.68 -0.26 20.98
N THR A 281 2.17 0.91 20.63
CA THR A 281 1.38 2.11 20.37
C THR A 281 0.89 2.04 18.93
N GLU A 282 -0.41 1.88 18.77
CA GLU A 282 -1.06 1.76 17.46
C GLU A 282 -0.90 3.05 16.66
N ALA A 283 -0.71 2.95 15.35
CA ALA A 283 -0.54 4.09 14.47
C ALA A 283 -1.20 3.92 13.10
N PHE A 284 -1.96 2.85 12.87
CA PHE A 284 -2.77 2.74 11.66
C PHE A 284 -3.87 3.82 11.67
N PRO A 285 -4.15 4.50 10.55
CA PRO A 285 -3.58 4.27 9.23
C PRO A 285 -2.50 5.27 8.82
N MET A 286 -1.86 5.96 9.78
CA MET A 286 -0.76 6.88 9.47
C MET A 286 0.45 6.12 8.99
N ILE A 287 0.81 5.07 9.72
CA ILE A 287 1.73 4.03 9.28
C ILE A 287 0.91 3.00 8.50
N GLN A 288 1.03 2.99 7.16
CA GLN A 288 0.17 2.23 6.26
C GLN A 288 0.93 1.09 5.56
N GLY A 289 0.40 -0.12 5.67
CA GLY A 289 0.96 -1.33 5.06
C GLY A 289 0.55 -1.55 3.61
N GLU A 290 -0.48 -0.85 3.16
CA GLU A 290 -0.92 -0.86 1.77
C GLU A 290 -0.23 0.22 0.93
N THR A 291 -0.44 0.16 -0.38
CA THR A 291 -0.04 1.22 -1.31
C THR A 291 -1.19 2.21 -1.51
N PRO A 292 -0.95 3.44 -2.01
CA PRO A 292 -2.03 4.35 -2.37
C PRO A 292 -3.04 3.74 -3.35
N TYR A 293 -2.59 2.86 -4.24
CA TYR A 293 -3.45 2.29 -5.28
C TYR A 293 -4.22 1.05 -4.82
N THR A 294 -3.76 0.31 -3.82
CA THR A 294 -4.49 -0.83 -3.25
C THR A 294 -5.43 -0.44 -2.11
N LEU A 295 -5.13 0.68 -1.44
CA LEU A 295 -5.84 1.16 -0.25
C LEU A 295 -7.34 1.32 -0.46
N ASP A 296 -8.14 0.86 0.50
CA ASP A 296 -9.56 1.18 0.60
C ASP A 296 -9.80 2.56 1.20
N PHE A 297 -9.98 3.55 0.34
CA PHE A 297 -10.33 4.89 0.82
C PHE A 297 -11.70 4.89 1.48
N THR A 298 -11.69 5.08 2.80
CA THR A 298 -12.86 5.17 3.67
C THR A 298 -12.69 6.34 4.64
N GLU A 299 -13.70 6.56 5.49
CA GLU A 299 -13.67 7.59 6.53
C GLU A 299 -12.55 7.36 7.55
N ASN A 300 -12.18 6.09 7.76
CA ASN A 300 -11.08 5.69 8.65
C ASN A 300 -9.71 6.14 8.12
N HIS A 301 -9.59 6.34 6.81
CA HIS A 301 -8.36 6.79 6.16
C HIS A 301 -8.36 8.30 5.90
N TRP A 302 -9.47 8.79 5.36
CA TRP A 302 -9.55 10.06 4.62
C TRP A 302 -8.86 11.24 5.27
N CYS A 303 -9.09 11.42 6.59
CA CYS A 303 -8.55 12.53 7.37
C CYS A 303 -7.49 12.14 8.41
N HIS A 304 -6.83 11.01 8.20
CA HIS A 304 -5.60 10.67 8.88
C HIS A 304 -4.39 11.15 8.07
N PRO A 305 -3.37 11.71 8.74
CA PRO A 305 -2.09 12.01 8.10
C PRO A 305 -1.48 10.75 7.49
N VAL A 306 -0.66 10.91 6.46
CA VAL A 306 0.11 9.80 5.89
C VAL A 306 1.56 9.90 6.36
N VAL A 307 2.08 8.86 7.00
CA VAL A 307 3.49 8.79 7.43
C VAL A 307 4.27 7.87 6.50
N THR A 308 3.73 6.67 6.25
CA THR A 308 4.34 5.71 5.33
C THR A 308 3.31 5.05 4.40
N TYR A 309 3.79 4.47 3.31
CA TYR A 309 3.12 3.43 2.54
C TYR A 309 4.13 2.30 2.26
N HIS A 310 3.66 1.05 2.18
CA HIS A 310 4.51 -0.12 1.99
C HIS A 310 4.19 -0.86 0.69
N HIS A 311 5.03 -1.81 0.28
CA HIS A 311 5.01 -2.46 -1.04
C HIS A 311 5.13 -1.48 -2.20
N MET A 312 5.81 -0.36 -1.98
CA MET A 312 5.93 0.72 -2.95
C MET A 312 7.04 0.38 -3.95
N PRO A 313 6.71 0.19 -5.24
CA PRO A 313 7.74 0.03 -6.25
C PRO A 313 8.51 1.35 -6.43
N PRO A 314 9.76 1.31 -6.95
CA PRO A 314 10.62 2.49 -7.07
C PRO A 314 9.96 3.71 -7.74
N ASN A 315 9.19 3.48 -8.81
CA ASN A 315 8.49 4.57 -9.51
C ASN A 315 7.44 5.25 -8.62
N TRP A 316 6.79 4.52 -7.72
CA TRP A 316 5.81 5.09 -6.78
C TRP A 316 6.49 5.84 -5.63
N ILE A 317 7.61 5.34 -5.09
CA ILE A 317 8.40 6.06 -4.09
C ILE A 317 8.81 7.43 -4.63
N ARG A 318 9.35 7.48 -5.86
CA ARG A 318 9.68 8.76 -6.52
C ARG A 318 8.50 9.70 -6.64
N ARG A 319 7.35 9.21 -7.10
CA ARG A 319 6.15 10.04 -7.28
C ARG A 319 5.64 10.62 -5.96
N VAL A 320 5.67 9.84 -4.88
CA VAL A 320 5.27 10.32 -3.54
C VAL A 320 6.27 11.34 -3.03
N TRP A 321 7.58 11.09 -3.20
CA TRP A 321 8.62 12.04 -2.83
C TRP A 321 8.53 13.36 -3.61
N GLU A 322 8.36 13.31 -4.93
CA GLU A 322 8.18 14.50 -5.78
C GLU A 322 6.94 15.31 -5.37
N PHE A 323 5.84 14.61 -5.05
CA PHE A 323 4.63 15.23 -4.53
C PHE A 323 4.87 15.93 -3.19
N GLU A 324 5.63 15.31 -2.29
CA GLU A 324 6.02 15.94 -1.03
C GLU A 324 6.91 17.18 -1.25
N GLN A 325 7.93 17.09 -2.12
CA GLN A 325 8.81 18.23 -2.43
C GLN A 325 8.02 19.41 -3.00
N ALA A 326 7.06 19.11 -3.88
CA ALA A 326 6.10 20.08 -4.37
C ALA A 326 5.34 20.71 -3.20
N TRP A 327 4.76 19.87 -2.33
CA TRP A 327 3.90 20.27 -1.23
C TRP A 327 4.60 21.26 -0.28
N ILE A 328 5.82 20.94 0.14
CA ILE A 328 6.60 21.73 1.09
C ILE A 328 7.16 23.02 0.48
N THR A 329 7.25 23.15 -0.84
CA THR A 329 7.66 24.40 -1.52
C THR A 329 6.50 25.32 -1.86
N SER A 330 5.27 24.83 -1.77
CA SER A 330 4.09 25.62 -2.10
C SER A 330 3.82 26.69 -1.03
N PRO A 331 3.72 27.98 -1.40
CA PRO A 331 3.43 29.07 -0.44
C PRO A 331 2.14 28.88 0.36
N HIS A 332 1.20 28.10 -0.16
CA HIS A 332 -0.10 27.85 0.46
C HIS A 332 -0.16 26.53 1.23
N LEU A 333 0.74 25.57 0.95
CA LEU A 333 0.68 24.21 1.49
C LEU A 333 1.87 23.85 2.40
N ALA A 334 2.97 24.60 2.37
CA ALA A 334 4.23 24.23 3.03
C ALA A 334 4.11 23.86 4.52
N ASN A 335 3.13 24.43 5.23
CA ASN A 335 2.88 24.18 6.66
C ASN A 335 1.67 23.28 6.92
N GLN A 336 1.13 22.64 5.90
CA GLN A 336 -0.05 21.77 6.02
C GLN A 336 0.35 20.30 6.03
N THR A 337 -0.29 19.53 6.90
CA THR A 337 -0.19 18.07 6.91
C THR A 337 -0.72 17.46 5.62
N ILE A 338 -0.02 16.44 5.11
CA ILE A 338 -0.51 15.63 4.00
C ILE A 338 -1.42 14.51 4.55
N TYR A 339 -2.68 14.48 4.15
CA TYR A 339 -3.66 13.45 4.55
C TYR A 339 -3.88 12.45 3.42
N HIS A 340 -4.45 11.28 3.73
CA HIS A 340 -4.84 10.28 2.71
C HIS A 340 -5.74 10.88 1.62
N ARG A 341 -6.63 11.82 1.97
CA ARG A 341 -7.39 12.64 1.00
C ARG A 341 -6.50 13.27 -0.08
N HIS A 342 -5.35 13.84 0.30
CA HIS A 342 -4.47 14.51 -0.65
C HIS A 342 -3.81 13.51 -1.59
N MET A 343 -3.46 12.32 -1.08
CA MET A 343 -2.98 11.21 -1.90
C MET A 343 -4.07 10.71 -2.86
N PHE A 344 -5.30 10.59 -2.38
CA PHE A 344 -6.46 10.26 -3.22
C PHE A 344 -6.65 11.28 -4.34
N ASP A 345 -6.71 12.56 -4.00
CA ASP A 345 -6.91 13.65 -4.95
C ASP A 345 -5.76 13.71 -5.97
N ALA A 346 -4.52 13.50 -5.54
CA ALA A 346 -3.34 13.64 -6.40
C ALA A 346 -3.10 12.42 -7.30
N PHE A 347 -3.34 11.20 -6.81
CA PHE A 347 -2.89 9.97 -7.47
C PHE A 347 -4.01 9.03 -7.90
N ILE A 348 -5.17 9.07 -7.23
CA ILE A 348 -6.22 8.05 -7.41
C ILE A 348 -7.34 8.61 -8.27
N LEU A 349 -7.92 9.74 -7.85
CA LEU A 349 -9.03 10.36 -8.57
C LEU A 349 -8.75 10.62 -10.06
N PRO A 350 -7.55 11.08 -10.47
CA PRO A 350 -7.26 11.31 -11.89
C PRO A 350 -7.16 10.04 -12.73
N GLU A 351 -6.97 8.88 -12.10
CA GLU A 351 -6.80 7.58 -12.76
C GLU A 351 -8.10 6.75 -12.78
N ILE A 352 -9.12 7.19 -12.03
CA ILE A 352 -10.45 6.57 -11.98
C ILE A 352 -11.23 6.94 -13.25
N GLN A 353 -11.84 5.93 -13.87
CA GLN A 353 -12.60 6.06 -15.13
C GLN A 353 -13.94 5.33 -14.99
N SER A 354 -14.90 5.55 -15.89
CA SER A 354 -16.14 4.76 -15.87
C SER A 354 -15.83 3.28 -16.10
N GLU A 355 -14.93 3.00 -17.04
CA GLU A 355 -14.47 1.67 -17.44
C GLU A 355 -13.00 1.70 -17.85
N ARG A 356 -12.26 0.66 -17.50
CA ARG A 356 -10.85 0.48 -17.84
C ARG A 356 -10.58 -0.99 -18.16
N LEU A 357 -10.09 -1.23 -19.37
CA LEU A 357 -9.69 -2.55 -19.86
C LEU A 357 -8.37 -2.99 -19.22
N ASP A 358 -8.19 -4.31 -19.11
CA ASP A 358 -7.01 -5.00 -18.55
C ASP A 358 -6.61 -4.48 -17.16
N TRP A 359 -7.61 -4.28 -16.32
CA TRP A 359 -7.43 -3.66 -15.03
C TRP A 359 -8.19 -4.42 -13.94
N ASP A 360 -7.53 -4.63 -12.81
CA ASP A 360 -8.14 -5.16 -11.59
C ASP A 360 -8.15 -4.05 -10.54
N ASN A 361 -9.34 -3.46 -10.31
CA ASN A 361 -9.58 -2.49 -9.25
C ASN A 361 -9.76 -3.13 -7.86
N MET A 362 -9.49 -4.42 -7.71
CA MET A 362 -9.61 -5.19 -6.46
C MET A 362 -11.03 -5.20 -5.89
N SER A 363 -12.02 -5.32 -6.77
CA SER A 363 -13.40 -5.55 -6.34
C SER A 363 -13.52 -6.98 -5.83
N ASN A 364 -13.58 -7.20 -4.51
CA ASN A 364 -13.53 -8.53 -3.90
C ASN A 364 -14.72 -8.83 -2.96
N ASP A 365 -15.62 -7.87 -2.72
CA ASP A 365 -16.63 -7.99 -1.66
C ASP A 365 -17.78 -8.95 -2.00
N VAL A 366 -18.26 -8.86 -3.24
CA VAL A 366 -19.38 -9.69 -3.71
C VAL A 366 -19.00 -10.30 -5.04
N GLN A 367 -18.88 -11.62 -5.06
CA GLN A 367 -18.66 -12.41 -6.26
C GLN A 367 -19.93 -13.17 -6.61
N THR A 368 -20.38 -13.05 -7.85
CA THR A 368 -21.53 -13.81 -8.35
C THR A 368 -21.08 -14.75 -9.47
N PRO A 369 -21.18 -16.09 -9.29
CA PRO A 369 -20.97 -17.05 -10.37
C PRO A 369 -22.23 -17.09 -11.24
N PHE A 370 -22.24 -16.38 -12.36
CA PHE A 370 -23.33 -16.47 -13.35
C PHE A 370 -22.80 -16.92 -14.70
N HIS A 371 -23.70 -17.52 -15.51
CA HIS A 371 -23.48 -17.81 -16.93
C HIS A 371 -23.02 -16.53 -17.66
N PRO A 372 -22.14 -16.66 -18.66
CA PRO A 372 -21.01 -15.77 -18.87
C PRO A 372 -21.40 -14.30 -18.64
N PRO A 373 -20.93 -13.67 -17.53
CA PRO A 373 -21.32 -12.31 -17.25
C PRO A 373 -20.85 -11.41 -18.41
N THR A 374 -21.56 -10.31 -18.64
CA THR A 374 -21.09 -9.25 -19.53
C THR A 374 -20.64 -8.06 -18.69
N ILE A 375 -19.83 -7.19 -19.28
CA ILE A 375 -19.46 -5.90 -18.67
C ILE A 375 -20.72 -5.14 -18.22
N ASP A 376 -21.75 -5.09 -19.08
CA ASP A 376 -23.02 -4.45 -18.76
C ASP A 376 -23.78 -5.10 -17.61
N HIS A 377 -23.74 -6.44 -17.51
CA HIS A 377 -24.32 -7.14 -16.38
C HIS A 377 -23.63 -6.75 -15.07
N CYS A 378 -22.29 -6.72 -15.06
CA CYS A 378 -21.53 -6.30 -13.90
C CYS A 378 -21.80 -4.88 -13.46
N ARG A 379 -21.86 -3.95 -14.41
CA ARG A 379 -22.22 -2.56 -14.14
C ARG A 379 -23.61 -2.47 -13.49
N LYS A 380 -24.61 -3.15 -14.05
CA LYS A 380 -25.99 -3.16 -13.52
C LYS A 380 -26.09 -3.73 -12.12
N LEU A 381 -25.35 -4.80 -11.81
CA LEU A 381 -25.29 -5.35 -10.46
C LEU A 381 -24.80 -4.31 -9.45
N CYS A 382 -23.77 -3.54 -9.82
CA CYS A 382 -23.27 -2.44 -8.98
C CYS A 382 -24.27 -1.27 -8.90
N GLU A 383 -24.93 -0.93 -10.00
CA GLU A 383 -25.97 0.12 -10.02
C GLU A 383 -27.13 -0.22 -9.06
N MET A 384 -27.60 -1.47 -9.06
CA MET A 384 -28.68 -1.94 -8.19
C MET A 384 -28.34 -1.86 -6.70
N ASN A 385 -27.08 -2.06 -6.33
CA ASN A 385 -26.63 -1.91 -4.95
C ASN A 385 -26.17 -0.48 -4.68
N ARG A 386 -26.96 0.31 -3.94
CA ARG A 386 -26.65 1.72 -3.63
C ARG A 386 -25.31 1.96 -2.92
N LYS A 387 -24.74 0.95 -2.25
CA LYS A 387 -23.43 1.04 -1.59
C LYS A 387 -22.26 0.69 -2.50
N CYS A 388 -22.52 0.13 -3.69
CA CYS A 388 -21.45 -0.26 -4.59
C CYS A 388 -20.74 0.96 -5.18
N MET A 389 -19.41 0.98 -5.09
CA MET A 389 -18.57 2.08 -5.57
C MET A 389 -17.84 1.70 -6.86
N GLN A 390 -17.61 0.40 -7.08
CA GLN A 390 -16.85 -0.11 -8.20
C GLN A 390 -17.19 -1.58 -8.48
N TRP A 391 -16.88 -2.02 -9.68
CA TRP A 391 -17.10 -3.38 -10.15
C TRP A 391 -15.93 -3.85 -11.01
N HIS A 392 -15.81 -5.17 -11.15
CA HIS A 392 -14.83 -5.82 -11.99
C HIS A 392 -15.46 -7.02 -12.69
N PHE A 393 -15.32 -7.03 -14.01
CA PHE A 393 -15.69 -8.11 -14.89
C PHE A 393 -14.45 -8.91 -15.27
N ALA A 394 -14.54 -10.24 -15.15
CA ALA A 394 -13.61 -11.19 -15.76
C ALA A 394 -14.43 -12.34 -16.40
N PRO A 395 -13.86 -13.09 -17.36
CA PRO A 395 -14.52 -14.27 -17.92
C PRO A 395 -15.04 -15.20 -16.80
N GLY A 396 -16.35 -15.45 -16.78
CA GLY A 396 -17.00 -16.30 -15.78
C GLY A 396 -17.17 -15.69 -14.38
N SER A 397 -16.76 -14.44 -14.15
CA SER A 397 -16.83 -13.80 -12.82
C SER A 397 -17.23 -12.34 -12.88
N CYS A 398 -18.14 -11.97 -11.99
CA CYS A 398 -18.45 -10.58 -11.70
C CYS A 398 -18.18 -10.29 -10.23
N ARG A 399 -17.41 -9.24 -9.96
CA ARG A 399 -17.09 -8.80 -8.60
C ARG A 399 -17.48 -7.34 -8.39
N THR A 400 -17.91 -6.99 -7.18
CA THR A 400 -18.21 -5.59 -6.81
C THR A 400 -17.56 -5.22 -5.47
N ASN A 401 -17.50 -3.92 -5.15
CA ASN A 401 -16.95 -3.41 -3.89
C ASN A 401 -17.73 -2.19 -3.37
N HIS A 402 -17.75 -1.99 -2.05
CA HIS A 402 -18.33 -0.84 -1.38
C HIS A 402 -17.34 0.30 -1.07
N VAL A 403 -16.07 0.09 -1.36
CA VAL A 403 -15.01 1.10 -1.21
C VAL A 403 -14.41 1.50 -2.55
N VAL A 404 -13.69 2.62 -2.57
CA VAL A 404 -12.96 3.07 -3.75
C VAL A 404 -11.51 2.61 -3.64
N ARG A 405 -11.05 1.85 -4.63
CA ARG A 405 -9.66 1.44 -4.83
C ARG A 405 -9.27 1.74 -6.26
N LEU A 406 -8.00 2.07 -6.50
CA LEU A 406 -7.50 2.20 -7.87
C LEU A 406 -7.17 0.81 -8.43
N GLY A 407 -6.49 -0.03 -7.68
CA GLY A 407 -5.96 -1.31 -8.13
C GLY A 407 -4.82 -1.14 -9.13
N GLN A 408 -4.67 -2.10 -10.04
CA GLN A 408 -3.51 -2.20 -10.91
C GLN A 408 -3.84 -2.84 -12.27
N ALA A 409 -2.93 -2.66 -13.22
CA ALA A 409 -3.00 -3.36 -14.50
C ALA A 409 -2.84 -4.87 -14.27
N ILE A 410 -3.62 -5.66 -15.02
CA ILE A 410 -3.48 -7.11 -15.00
C ILE A 410 -2.24 -7.46 -15.81
N SER A 411 -1.32 -8.22 -15.21
CA SER A 411 -0.16 -8.73 -15.94
C SER A 411 -0.64 -9.68 -17.05
N PRO A 412 -0.08 -9.60 -18.28
CA PRO A 412 -0.39 -10.54 -19.36
C PRO A 412 -0.17 -12.01 -18.97
N ASP A 413 0.69 -12.27 -17.98
CA ASP A 413 1.01 -13.60 -17.47
C ASP A 413 -0.03 -14.13 -16.44
N PHE A 414 -1.04 -13.32 -16.09
CA PHE A 414 -2.06 -13.62 -15.08
C PHE A 414 -3.39 -14.06 -15.70
N PHE A 415 -3.34 -14.81 -16.80
CA PHE A 415 -4.46 -15.66 -17.19
C PHE A 415 -4.18 -17.05 -16.61
N PRO A 416 -4.71 -17.38 -15.42
CA PRO A 416 -4.67 -18.76 -14.98
C PRO A 416 -5.48 -19.58 -15.99
N GLU A 417 -4.79 -20.49 -16.67
CA GLU A 417 -5.35 -21.49 -17.59
C GLU A 417 -6.47 -22.35 -16.92
N GLN A 418 -6.62 -22.22 -15.60
CA GLN A 418 -7.60 -22.92 -14.76
C GLN A 418 -9.06 -22.46 -14.87
N SER A 419 -9.39 -21.36 -15.56
CA SER A 419 -10.80 -20.92 -15.65
C SER A 419 -11.64 -21.67 -16.68
N LEU A 420 -11.04 -22.53 -17.52
CA LEU A 420 -11.78 -23.35 -18.48
C LEU A 420 -12.22 -24.70 -17.91
N ASP A 421 -11.51 -25.24 -16.91
CA ASP A 421 -11.83 -26.55 -16.32
C ASP A 421 -12.96 -26.50 -15.28
N THR A 422 -13.30 -25.30 -14.77
CA THR A 422 -14.38 -25.14 -13.77
C THR A 422 -15.77 -25.04 -14.41
N ILE A 423 -15.86 -24.90 -15.73
CA ILE A 423 -17.10 -25.06 -16.49
C ILE A 423 -17.10 -26.53 -16.93
N GLY A 424 -17.81 -27.39 -16.22
CA GLY A 424 -17.82 -28.85 -16.42
C GLY A 424 -18.23 -29.32 -17.82
N LEU A 425 -17.35 -29.13 -18.81
CA LEU A 425 -17.50 -29.53 -20.21
C LEU A 425 -16.52 -30.64 -20.61
N SER A 426 -15.81 -31.23 -19.65
CA SER A 426 -15.00 -32.43 -19.86
C SER A 426 -15.48 -33.58 -18.97
N SER A 427 -16.64 -34.14 -19.29
CA SER A 427 -16.82 -35.58 -19.12
C SER A 427 -16.75 -36.20 -20.50
N PRO A 428 -15.87 -37.18 -20.76
CA PRO A 428 -16.07 -38.05 -21.90
C PRO A 428 -17.45 -38.68 -21.70
N GLY A 429 -18.33 -38.55 -22.69
CA GLY A 429 -19.58 -39.32 -22.70
C GLY A 429 -19.26 -40.81 -22.51
N PRO A 430 -20.15 -41.59 -21.89
CA PRO A 430 -19.90 -43.01 -21.70
C PRO A 430 -19.60 -43.66 -23.06
N ASN A 431 -18.51 -44.45 -23.10
CA ASN A 431 -18.17 -45.24 -24.27
C ASN A 431 -19.38 -46.09 -24.68
N LEU A 432 -19.71 -46.05 -25.97
CA LEU A 432 -20.78 -46.81 -26.61
C LEU A 432 -20.51 -48.33 -26.69
N GLU A 433 -19.58 -48.86 -25.88
CA GLU A 433 -19.28 -50.30 -25.78
C GLU A 433 -19.63 -50.91 -24.41
N ASP A 434 -20.10 -50.12 -23.42
CA ASP A 434 -20.42 -50.63 -22.07
C ASP A 434 -21.93 -50.67 -21.74
N VAL A 435 -22.82 -50.54 -22.73
CA VAL A 435 -24.28 -50.69 -22.56
C VAL A 435 -24.80 -51.91 -23.31
N GLU A 436 -24.15 -53.07 -23.12
CA GLU A 436 -24.66 -54.36 -23.61
C GLU A 436 -24.79 -55.43 -22.51
N SER A 437 -24.85 -55.04 -21.23
CA SER A 437 -25.13 -55.99 -20.14
C SER A 437 -26.12 -55.45 -19.11
N SER A 438 -27.30 -55.08 -19.54
CA SER A 438 -28.51 -55.12 -18.71
C SER A 438 -29.68 -54.64 -19.55
N LEU A 439 -30.54 -55.57 -19.97
CA LEU A 439 -31.97 -55.40 -20.24
C LEU A 439 -32.46 -56.68 -20.94
N SER A 440 -32.66 -57.72 -20.14
CA SER A 440 -33.58 -58.80 -20.48
C SER A 440 -34.90 -58.50 -19.77
N ASP A 441 -35.79 -57.77 -20.44
CA ASP A 441 -37.20 -57.74 -20.06
C ASP A 441 -38.06 -57.64 -21.34
N PRO A 442 -38.77 -58.70 -21.74
CA PRO A 442 -39.56 -58.71 -22.96
C PRO A 442 -41.00 -58.36 -22.61
N ASN A 443 -41.39 -57.09 -22.78
CA ASN A 443 -42.77 -56.68 -23.01
C ASN A 443 -42.82 -55.16 -23.17
N LEU A 444 -42.99 -54.65 -24.38
CA LEU A 444 -44.02 -53.66 -24.72
C LEU A 444 -43.92 -53.28 -26.20
N ASP A 445 -45.11 -53.25 -26.80
CA ASP A 445 -45.39 -53.21 -28.22
C ASP A 445 -45.70 -51.78 -28.67
N SER A 446 -45.40 -51.51 -29.94
CA SER A 446 -46.05 -50.57 -30.86
C SER A 446 -45.84 -49.04 -30.77
N SER A 447 -45.40 -48.52 -31.93
CA SER A 447 -45.84 -47.30 -32.64
C SER A 447 -45.13 -45.94 -32.41
N SER A 448 -44.22 -45.66 -33.36
CA SER A 448 -44.05 -44.43 -34.15
C SER A 448 -44.46 -43.06 -33.57
N SER A 449 -43.51 -42.14 -33.46
CA SER A 449 -43.42 -40.94 -34.30
C SER A 449 -42.08 -40.20 -34.06
N LEU A 450 -41.56 -39.58 -35.12
CA LEU A 450 -40.28 -38.88 -35.19
C LEU A 450 -40.16 -37.71 -34.20
N ASP A 451 -39.01 -37.58 -33.53
CA ASP A 451 -38.66 -36.43 -32.69
C ASP A 451 -37.47 -35.66 -33.31
N PRO A 452 -37.47 -34.31 -33.39
CA PRO A 452 -36.45 -33.52 -34.05
C PRO A 452 -35.31 -33.22 -33.06
N SER A 453 -34.40 -34.16 -32.88
CA SER A 453 -33.33 -34.06 -31.88
C SER A 453 -31.95 -33.67 -32.42
N LEU A 454 -31.80 -33.43 -33.74
CA LEU A 454 -30.51 -32.99 -34.32
C LEU A 454 -30.31 -31.46 -34.38
N ASP A 455 -31.38 -30.66 -34.50
CA ASP A 455 -31.24 -29.18 -34.52
C ASP A 455 -30.91 -28.61 -33.14
N THR A 456 -31.37 -29.26 -32.06
CA THR A 456 -31.13 -28.82 -30.68
C THR A 456 -29.67 -29.05 -30.25
N ILE A 457 -29.02 -30.11 -30.73
CA ILE A 457 -27.63 -30.44 -30.40
C ILE A 457 -26.67 -29.48 -31.11
N HIS A 458 -26.91 -29.17 -32.39
CA HIS A 458 -26.12 -28.19 -33.13
C HIS A 458 -26.25 -26.75 -32.59
N HIS A 459 -27.39 -26.39 -32.00
CA HIS A 459 -27.56 -25.09 -31.34
C HIS A 459 -26.78 -25.02 -30.02
N VAL A 460 -26.79 -26.08 -29.20
CA VAL A 460 -26.06 -26.12 -27.92
C VAL A 460 -24.54 -26.18 -28.13
N GLU A 461 -24.05 -26.92 -29.13
CA GLU A 461 -22.62 -26.96 -29.47
C GLU A 461 -22.13 -25.63 -30.05
N ARG A 462 -22.92 -24.98 -30.92
CA ARG A 462 -22.59 -23.66 -31.47
C ARG A 462 -22.56 -22.58 -30.39
N ASP A 463 -23.52 -22.61 -29.46
CA ASP A 463 -23.55 -21.71 -28.31
C ASP A 463 -22.36 -21.97 -27.36
N SER A 464 -21.94 -23.22 -27.17
CA SER A 464 -20.76 -23.58 -26.36
C SER A 464 -19.44 -23.11 -27.00
N GLU A 465 -19.28 -23.28 -28.32
CA GLU A 465 -18.11 -22.78 -29.05
C GLU A 465 -18.05 -21.24 -29.05
N ASP A 466 -19.19 -20.57 -29.26
CA ASP A 466 -19.28 -19.11 -29.23
C ASP A 466 -19.05 -18.53 -27.82
N ILE A 467 -19.56 -19.19 -26.77
CA ILE A 467 -19.26 -18.84 -25.37
C ILE A 467 -17.77 -19.06 -25.09
N THR A 468 -17.19 -20.17 -25.52
CA THR A 468 -15.76 -20.46 -25.32
C THR A 468 -14.89 -19.44 -26.05
N LYS A 469 -15.27 -19.05 -27.27
CA LYS A 469 -14.59 -18.01 -28.06
C LYS A 469 -14.75 -16.62 -27.43
N PHE A 470 -15.92 -16.30 -26.88
CA PHE A 470 -16.17 -15.08 -26.13
C PHE A 470 -15.31 -15.05 -24.85
N LEU A 471 -15.32 -16.10 -24.03
CA LEU A 471 -14.53 -16.20 -22.81
C LEU A 471 -13.02 -16.09 -23.10
N LYS A 472 -12.54 -16.65 -24.22
CA LYS A 472 -11.14 -16.55 -24.67
C LYS A 472 -10.75 -15.16 -25.21
N SER A 473 -11.72 -14.33 -25.60
CA SER A 473 -11.47 -12.98 -26.16
C SER A 473 -11.88 -11.84 -25.23
N ALA A 474 -12.65 -12.13 -24.18
CA ALA A 474 -13.13 -11.16 -23.22
C ALA A 474 -12.00 -10.68 -22.33
N ARG A 475 -11.72 -9.37 -22.40
CA ARG A 475 -10.70 -8.71 -21.59
C ARG A 475 -11.27 -8.32 -20.24
N PRO A 476 -10.58 -8.62 -19.12
CA PRO A 476 -11.04 -8.17 -17.82
C PRO A 476 -11.19 -6.65 -17.81
N THR A 477 -12.26 -6.18 -17.20
CA THR A 477 -12.63 -4.76 -17.22
C THR A 477 -13.08 -4.33 -15.84
N SER A 478 -12.47 -3.27 -15.32
CA SER A 478 -12.89 -2.64 -14.08
C SER A 478 -13.65 -1.35 -14.36
N GLY A 479 -14.66 -1.06 -13.55
CA GLY A 479 -15.41 0.18 -13.64
C GLY A 479 -15.70 0.79 -12.28
N TRP A 480 -15.96 2.09 -12.28
CA TRP A 480 -16.19 2.89 -11.09
C TRP A 480 -17.44 3.74 -11.22
N MET A 481 -18.19 3.85 -10.12
CA MET A 481 -19.41 4.64 -10.05
C MET A 481 -19.06 6.12 -9.82
N LEU A 482 -18.69 6.84 -10.88
CA LEU A 482 -18.11 8.20 -10.81
C LEU A 482 -18.93 9.19 -9.99
N GLU A 483 -20.27 9.19 -10.15
CA GLU A 483 -21.15 10.05 -9.37
C GLU A 483 -21.10 9.74 -7.87
N ARG A 484 -21.03 8.44 -7.52
CA ARG A 484 -20.94 8.00 -6.11
C ARG A 484 -19.58 8.35 -5.52
N ILE A 485 -18.50 8.24 -6.30
CA ILE A 485 -17.15 8.63 -5.88
C ILE A 485 -17.05 10.14 -5.66
N THR A 486 -17.67 10.92 -6.54
CA THR A 486 -17.76 12.38 -6.39
C THR A 486 -18.52 12.73 -5.11
N ALA A 487 -19.70 12.12 -4.91
CA ALA A 487 -20.48 12.30 -3.69
C ALA A 487 -19.73 11.86 -2.42
N PHE A 488 -18.97 10.76 -2.49
CA PHE A 488 -18.10 10.31 -1.39
C PHE A 488 -17.07 11.37 -1.02
N LYS A 489 -16.35 11.92 -2.00
CA LYS A 489 -15.35 12.97 -1.79
C LYS A 489 -15.98 14.26 -1.21
N GLU A 490 -17.13 14.68 -1.72
CA GLU A 490 -17.85 15.86 -1.23
C GLU A 490 -18.32 15.66 0.21
N ARG A 491 -18.90 14.49 0.51
CA ARG A 491 -19.42 14.13 1.83
C ARG A 491 -18.35 14.11 2.90
N LEU A 492 -17.17 13.55 2.60
CA LEU A 492 -16.05 13.54 3.55
C LEU A 492 -15.32 14.88 3.64
N GLY A 493 -15.37 15.68 2.58
CA GLY A 493 -14.95 17.08 2.60
C GLY A 493 -13.49 17.28 2.97
N ARG A 494 -13.19 18.45 3.55
CA ARG A 494 -11.85 18.84 4.02
C ARG A 494 -11.59 18.33 5.43
N CYS A 495 -10.34 17.99 5.71
CA CYS A 495 -9.91 17.54 7.03
C CYS A 495 -9.72 18.73 7.96
N LYS A 496 -10.41 18.71 9.10
CA LYS A 496 -10.50 19.83 10.06
C LYS A 496 -9.64 19.64 11.32
N LYS A 497 -8.88 18.54 11.43
CA LYS A 497 -8.11 18.22 12.64
C LYS A 497 -6.60 18.34 12.36
N PRO A 498 -5.88 19.29 12.97
CA PRO A 498 -4.42 19.21 13.06
C PRO A 498 -4.02 17.96 13.87
N TRP A 499 -2.74 17.61 13.86
CA TRP A 499 -2.17 16.58 14.72
C TRP A 499 -2.51 16.89 16.18
N ALA A 500 -3.59 16.32 16.70
CA ALA A 500 -3.88 16.37 18.12
C ALA A 500 -2.90 15.40 18.78
N GLY A 501 -2.08 15.91 19.71
CA GLY A 501 -1.01 15.15 20.37
C GLY A 501 -1.48 13.77 20.80
N ALA A 502 -0.59 12.78 20.63
CA ALA A 502 -0.86 11.34 20.68
C ALA A 502 -2.30 11.02 20.25
N TYR A 503 -2.50 10.63 18.99
CA TYR A 503 -3.69 9.88 18.59
C TYR A 503 -3.78 8.65 19.52
N ARG A 504 -4.32 8.84 20.73
CA ARG A 504 -4.68 7.80 21.67
C ARG A 504 -5.91 7.21 21.01
N PHE A 505 -5.69 6.05 20.42
CA PHE A 505 -6.76 5.17 19.99
C PHE A 505 -7.46 4.71 21.28
N ASP A 506 -8.33 5.56 21.82
CA ASP A 506 -9.23 5.22 22.91
C ASP A 506 -10.30 4.22 22.43
#